data_AF-A0A973B794-F1
#
_entry.id   AF-A0A973B794-F1
#
_cell.length_a   1.000
_cell.length_b   1.000
_cell.length_c   1.000
_cell.angle_alpha   90.00
_cell.angle_beta   90.00
_cell.angle_gamma   90.00
#
_symmetry.space_group_name_H-M   'P 1'
#
loop_
_entity.id
_entity.type
_entity.pdbx_description
1 polymer ?
#
loop_
_entity_poly.entity_id
_entity_poly.type
_entity_poly.pdbx_seq_one_letter_code
_entity_poly.pdbx_strand_id
1 'polypeptide(L)'
;MRTSETGLFPALEAAFKAASGPMDCHQLYELPSVRDSAASANRVSDYLGNMWRKGLLTRLPAPREGNSRSRWIYEWKGHKGPSLYGSDYTPKVLADRPTLLITEDGQDMTLETEHLIIIIRQKFKPPQ
;
A
#
# COMPACT_ATOMS: atom_id res chain seq x y z
N MET A 1 -16.36 5.07 7.90
CA MET A 1 -16.08 6.14 8.88
C MET A 1 -15.82 7.41 8.09
N ARG A 2 -16.72 8.38 8.22
CA ARG A 2 -16.92 9.53 7.32
C ARG A 2 -15.69 10.46 7.29
N THR A 3 -15.34 10.89 6.09
CA THR A 3 -14.45 12.01 5.75
C THR A 3 -15.02 13.31 6.33
N SER A 4 -14.65 13.67 7.55
CA SER A 4 -14.67 15.07 7.98
C SER A 4 -13.42 15.74 7.42
N GLU A 5 -13.56 16.92 6.82
CA GLU A 5 -12.44 17.72 6.29
C GLU A 5 -11.39 18.08 7.37
N THR A 6 -11.79 18.01 8.65
CA THR A 6 -10.97 18.20 9.86
C THR A 6 -10.65 16.88 10.58
N GLY A 7 -10.70 15.75 9.89
CA GLY A 7 -10.47 14.43 10.50
C GLY A 7 -8.99 14.08 10.70
N LEU A 8 -8.76 13.01 11.47
CA LEU A 8 -7.43 12.43 11.65
C LEU A 8 -6.78 11.99 10.33
N PHE A 9 -7.59 11.61 9.32
CA PHE A 9 -7.07 11.20 8.02
C PHE A 9 -6.34 12.34 7.28
N PRO A 10 -6.98 13.51 6.99
CA PRO A 10 -6.28 14.65 6.41
C PRO A 10 -5.00 15.05 7.15
N ALA A 11 -5.04 15.05 8.50
CA ALA A 11 -3.87 15.39 9.31
C ALA A 11 -2.71 14.41 9.11
N LEU A 12 -2.98 13.10 9.12
CA LEU A 12 -1.97 12.08 8.88
C LEU A 12 -1.44 12.12 7.43
N GLU A 13 -2.33 12.30 6.45
CA GLU A 13 -1.93 12.42 5.04
C GLU A 13 -1.00 13.63 4.83
N ALA A 14 -1.33 14.78 5.39
CA ALA A 14 -0.49 15.97 5.30
C ALA A 14 0.88 15.75 5.98
N ALA A 15 0.89 15.15 7.18
CA ALA A 15 2.13 14.83 7.89
C ALA A 15 3.04 13.91 7.06
N PHE A 16 2.48 12.85 6.48
CA PHE A 16 3.22 11.90 5.66
C PHE A 16 3.72 12.48 4.34
N LYS A 17 2.94 13.37 3.70
CA LYS A 17 3.38 14.06 2.47
C LYS A 17 4.47 15.10 2.73
N ALA A 18 4.50 15.67 3.93
CA ALA A 18 5.53 16.63 4.34
C ALA A 18 6.80 15.95 4.91
N ALA A 19 6.70 14.69 5.34
CA ALA A 19 7.81 13.94 5.89
C ALA A 19 8.83 13.57 4.80
N SER A 20 10.12 13.64 5.14
CA SER A 20 11.22 13.22 4.27
C SER A 20 11.51 11.72 4.34
N GLY A 21 10.78 10.97 5.17
CA GLY A 21 10.98 9.53 5.33
C GLY A 21 9.93 8.87 6.22
N PRO A 22 10.10 7.57 6.52
CA PRO A 22 9.12 6.81 7.28
C PRO A 22 8.98 7.31 8.72
N MET A 23 7.74 7.30 9.23
CA MET A 23 7.40 7.75 10.58
C MET A 23 6.65 6.68 11.37
N ASP A 24 6.85 6.63 12.68
CA ASP A 24 6.06 5.81 13.59
C ASP A 24 4.85 6.56 14.20
N CYS A 25 3.97 5.82 14.88
CA CYS A 25 2.76 6.39 15.47
C CYS A 25 3.02 7.37 16.62
N HIS A 26 4.14 7.25 17.34
CA HIS A 26 4.51 8.19 18.39
C HIS A 26 5.02 9.49 17.79
N GLN A 27 5.91 9.42 16.79
CA GLN A 27 6.41 10.59 16.06
C GLN A 27 5.25 11.39 15.43
N LEU A 28 4.27 10.70 14.85
CA LEU A 28 3.07 11.33 14.29
C LEU A 28 2.19 11.94 15.38
N TYR A 29 2.07 11.30 16.54
CA TYR A 29 1.26 11.81 17.65
C TYR A 29 1.86 13.03 18.36
N GLU A 30 3.17 13.28 18.19
CA GLU A 30 3.81 14.52 18.66
C GLU A 30 3.47 15.73 17.79
N LEU A 31 2.94 15.54 16.57
CA LEU A 31 2.52 16.64 15.71
C LEU A 31 1.21 17.26 16.25
N PRO A 32 1.15 18.59 16.47
CA PRO A 32 -0.05 19.26 17.00
C PRO A 32 -1.31 18.95 16.20
N SER A 33 -1.22 19.00 14.86
CA SER A 33 -2.34 18.73 13.94
C SER A 33 -2.92 17.32 14.08
N VAL A 34 -2.09 16.34 14.46
CA VAL A 34 -2.51 14.95 14.67
C VAL A 34 -3.05 14.77 16.09
N ARG A 35 -2.40 15.38 17.09
CA ARG A 35 -2.82 15.32 18.50
C ARG A 35 -4.18 15.95 18.73
N ASP A 36 -4.49 17.04 18.03
CA ASP A 36 -5.81 17.70 18.09
C ASP A 36 -6.93 16.80 17.55
N SER A 37 -6.59 15.82 16.70
CA SER A 37 -7.52 14.90 16.03
C SER A 37 -7.47 13.46 16.54
N ALA A 38 -6.56 13.13 17.46
CA ALA A 38 -6.35 11.78 17.99
C ALA A 38 -6.28 11.77 19.51
N ALA A 39 -7.07 10.91 20.15
CA ALA A 39 -7.06 10.78 21.61
C ALA A 39 -5.76 10.16 22.17
N SER A 40 -5.00 9.41 21.37
CA SER A 40 -3.75 8.77 21.77
C SER A 40 -2.92 8.27 20.59
N ALA A 41 -1.65 7.95 20.82
CA ALA A 41 -0.78 7.28 19.84
C ALA A 41 -1.30 5.89 19.41
N ASN A 42 -2.04 5.18 20.28
CA ASN A 42 -2.71 3.93 19.91
C ASN A 42 -3.77 4.16 18.85
N ARG A 43 -4.55 5.26 18.99
CA ARG A 43 -5.55 5.62 17.99
C ARG A 43 -4.92 5.94 16.63
N VAL A 44 -3.75 6.60 16.64
CA VAL A 44 -2.95 6.81 15.44
C VAL A 44 -2.54 5.46 14.83
N SER A 45 -1.98 4.54 15.62
CA SER A 45 -1.58 3.20 15.17
C SER A 45 -2.73 2.42 14.51
N ASP A 46 -3.92 2.42 15.11
CA ASP A 46 -5.11 1.78 14.51
C ASP A 46 -5.43 2.37 13.12
N TYR A 47 -5.32 3.70 13.01
CA TYR A 47 -5.57 4.43 11.78
C TYR A 47 -4.52 4.13 10.70
N LEU A 48 -3.25 4.06 11.07
CA LEU A 48 -2.15 3.65 10.18
C LEU A 48 -2.37 2.23 9.66
N GLY A 49 -2.81 1.30 10.53
CA GLY A 49 -3.19 -0.05 10.11
C GLY A 49 -4.31 -0.08 9.07
N ASN A 50 -5.31 0.79 9.21
CA ASN A 50 -6.37 0.95 8.22
C ASN A 50 -5.87 1.56 6.91
N MET A 51 -5.01 2.58 6.97
CA MET A 51 -4.43 3.22 5.78
C MET A 51 -3.52 2.27 4.99
N TRP A 52 -2.72 1.45 5.69
CA TRP A 52 -1.92 0.39 5.09
C TRP A 52 -2.78 -0.68 4.41
N ARG A 53 -3.86 -1.16 5.07
CA ARG A 53 -4.79 -2.13 4.44
C ARG A 53 -5.52 -1.57 3.22
N LYS A 54 -5.61 -0.25 3.10
CA LYS A 54 -6.13 0.47 1.91
C LYS A 54 -5.07 0.75 0.84
N GLY A 55 -3.82 0.34 1.06
CA GLY A 55 -2.72 0.53 0.11
C GLY A 55 -2.13 1.95 0.07
N LEU A 56 -2.48 2.82 1.03
CA LEU A 56 -2.00 4.22 1.05
C LEU A 56 -0.61 4.38 1.67
N LEU A 57 -0.20 3.41 2.49
CA LEU A 57 1.07 3.41 3.20
C LEU A 57 1.83 2.12 2.90
N THR A 58 3.16 2.21 2.93
CA THR A 58 4.05 1.05 3.06
C THR A 58 4.41 0.88 4.53
N ARG A 59 4.49 -0.37 5.02
CA ARG A 59 4.84 -0.68 6.42
C ARG A 59 6.21 -1.36 6.47
N LEU A 60 7.13 -0.79 7.24
CA LEU A 60 8.49 -1.30 7.43
C LEU A 60 8.73 -1.63 8.91
N PRO A 61 9.60 -2.60 9.22
CA PRO A 61 10.01 -2.84 10.60
C PRO A 61 10.72 -1.60 11.16
N ALA A 62 10.33 -1.16 12.35
CA ALA A 62 10.99 -0.04 13.00
C ALA A 62 12.44 -0.43 13.38
N PRO A 63 13.44 0.45 13.19
CA PRO A 63 14.78 0.23 13.71
C PRO A 63 14.72 0.00 15.22
N ARG A 64 15.48 -0.99 15.71
CA ARG A 64 15.58 -1.29 17.14
C ARG A 64 16.56 -0.37 17.88
N GLU A 65 16.78 0.83 17.35
CA GLU A 65 17.68 1.81 17.95
C GLU A 65 16.94 2.65 19.00
N GLY A 66 17.44 2.63 20.23
CA GLY A 66 16.95 3.46 21.33
C GLY A 66 15.59 3.06 21.92
N ASN A 67 14.90 4.04 22.51
CA ASN A 67 13.62 3.90 23.23
C ASN A 67 12.41 3.77 22.27
N SER A 68 12.63 3.19 21.08
CA SER A 68 11.61 3.01 20.05
C SER A 68 10.59 1.96 20.51
N ARG A 69 9.39 2.44 20.86
CA ARG A 69 8.28 1.61 21.36
C ARG A 69 7.42 1.03 20.24
N SER A 70 7.59 1.52 19.02
CA SER A 70 6.80 1.14 17.86
C SER A 70 7.40 -0.08 17.16
N ARG A 71 6.57 -1.09 16.86
CA ARG A 71 6.99 -2.25 16.06
C ARG A 71 7.16 -1.91 14.58
N TRP A 72 6.46 -0.88 14.10
CA TRP A 72 6.32 -0.55 12.70
C TRP A 72 6.50 0.95 12.45
N ILE A 73 7.16 1.29 11.35
CA ILE A 73 7.17 2.62 10.74
C ILE A 73 6.40 2.57 9.43
N TYR A 74 5.88 3.71 9.01
CA TYR A 74 5.04 3.82 7.83
C TYR A 74 5.58 4.91 6.91
N GLU A 75 5.48 4.67 5.61
CA GLU A 75 5.86 5.63 4.58
C GLU A 75 4.68 5.87 3.65
N TRP A 76 4.53 7.11 3.17
CA TRP A 76 3.49 7.46 2.22
C TRP A 76 3.71 6.75 0.88
N LYS A 77 2.76 5.89 0.49
CA LYS A 77 2.71 5.34 -0.88
C LYS A 77 1.84 6.19 -1.80
N GLY A 78 0.92 6.98 -1.21
CA GLY A 78 -0.11 7.70 -1.93
C GLY A 78 -1.27 6.80 -2.37
N HIS A 79 -2.35 7.43 -2.83
CA HIS A 79 -3.36 6.72 -3.59
C HIS A 79 -2.75 6.39 -4.96
N LYS A 80 -1.99 5.29 -5.05
CA LYS A 80 -2.05 4.53 -6.28
C LYS A 80 -3.51 4.06 -6.32
N GLY A 81 -4.30 4.53 -7.28
CA GLY A 81 -5.57 3.88 -7.61
C GLY A 81 -5.32 2.39 -7.88
N PRO A 82 -6.33 1.59 -8.27
CA PRO A 82 -6.02 0.33 -8.95
C PRO A 82 -4.96 0.65 -10.00
N SER A 83 -3.75 0.12 -9.81
CA SER A 83 -2.58 0.48 -10.58
C SER A 83 -2.84 -0.02 -11.99
N LEU A 84 -3.30 0.86 -12.88
CA LEU A 84 -3.46 0.52 -14.29
C LEU A 84 -2.10 0.24 -14.96
N TYR A 85 -0.98 0.61 -14.31
CA TYR A 85 0.37 0.30 -14.74
C TYR A 85 1.32 0.15 -13.54
N GLY A 86 1.60 -1.11 -13.16
CA GLY A 86 2.80 -1.64 -12.49
C GLY A 86 3.38 -0.97 -11.23
N SER A 87 3.50 -1.73 -10.13
CA SER A 87 4.73 -1.87 -9.31
C SER A 87 4.49 -2.58 -7.97
N ASP A 88 3.78 -3.70 -8.00
CA ASP A 88 4.02 -4.82 -7.07
C ASP A 88 3.87 -6.08 -7.94
N TYR A 89 4.98 -6.45 -8.57
CA TYR A 89 5.07 -7.56 -9.52
C TYR A 89 5.01 -8.88 -8.76
N THR A 90 3.85 -9.52 -8.81
CA THR A 90 3.71 -10.97 -8.63
C THR A 90 2.71 -11.43 -9.67
N PRO A 91 3.15 -12.10 -10.74
CA PRO A 91 2.24 -12.70 -11.71
C PRO A 91 1.22 -13.55 -10.94
N LYS A 92 -0.06 -13.30 -11.16
CA LYS A 92 -1.09 -14.11 -10.50
C LYS A 92 -1.06 -15.48 -11.15
N VAL A 93 -0.57 -16.48 -10.41
CA VAL A 93 -0.56 -17.87 -10.87
C VAL A 93 -2.00 -18.38 -10.89
N LEU A 94 -2.52 -18.64 -12.08
CA LEU A 94 -3.86 -19.21 -12.29
C LEU A 94 -3.82 -20.74 -12.22
N ALA A 95 -2.74 -21.34 -12.71
CA ALA A 95 -2.49 -22.76 -12.63
C ALA A 95 -0.99 -23.03 -12.61
N ASP A 96 -0.60 -23.96 -11.74
CA ASP A 96 0.77 -24.44 -11.61
C ASP A 96 0.74 -25.97 -11.70
N ARG A 97 1.19 -26.49 -12.84
CA ARG A 97 1.30 -27.92 -13.13
C ARG A 97 2.72 -28.19 -13.60
N PRO A 98 3.25 -29.41 -13.40
CA PRO A 98 4.62 -29.75 -13.78
C PRO A 98 5.00 -29.43 -15.23
N THR A 99 4.02 -29.41 -16.14
CA THR A 99 4.24 -29.16 -17.57
C THR A 99 3.65 -27.85 -18.07
N LEU A 100 2.97 -27.08 -17.21
CA LEU A 100 2.23 -25.89 -17.62
C LEU A 100 2.09 -24.90 -16.46
N LEU A 101 2.63 -23.71 -16.67
CA LEU A 101 2.42 -22.54 -15.82
C LEU A 101 1.49 -21.56 -16.53
N ILE A 102 0.41 -21.16 -15.86
CA ILE A 102 -0.50 -20.12 -16.35
C ILE A 102 -0.41 -18.93 -15.42
N THR A 103 -0.04 -17.77 -15.96
CA THR A 103 -0.01 -16.51 -15.23
C THR A 103 -0.89 -15.46 -15.91
N GLU A 104 -1.49 -14.59 -15.09
CA GLU A 104 -2.28 -13.45 -15.54
C GLU A 104 -1.62 -12.15 -15.08
N ASP A 105 -1.43 -11.23 -16.02
CA ASP A 105 -0.91 -9.88 -15.83
C ASP A 105 -1.81 -8.87 -16.55
N GLY A 106 -2.85 -8.40 -15.84
CA GLY A 106 -3.71 -7.32 -16.30
C GLY A 106 -4.38 -7.61 -17.65
N GLN A 107 -3.71 -7.22 -18.74
CA GLN A 107 -4.18 -7.43 -20.11
C GLN A 107 -3.61 -8.69 -20.79
N ASP A 108 -2.55 -9.28 -20.23
CA ASP A 108 -1.83 -10.41 -20.79
C ASP A 108 -2.04 -11.66 -19.93
N MET A 109 -2.33 -12.78 -20.58
CA MET A 109 -2.30 -14.11 -19.97
C MET A 109 -1.18 -14.91 -20.63
N THR A 110 -0.25 -15.43 -19.82
CA THR A 110 0.90 -16.20 -20.29
C THR A 110 0.72 -17.66 -19.93
N LEU A 111 0.86 -18.53 -20.94
CA LEU A 111 0.93 -19.97 -20.79
C LEU A 111 2.36 -20.40 -21.14
N GLU A 112 3.05 -20.97 -20.17
CA GLU A 112 4.43 -21.41 -20.31
C GLU A 112 4.52 -22.92 -20.13
N THR A 113 5.14 -23.56 -21.10
CA THR A 113 5.47 -24.99 -21.12
C THR A 113 6.97 -25.14 -21.37
N GLU A 114 7.49 -26.37 -21.35
CA GLU A 114 8.93 -26.65 -21.52
C GLU A 114 9.55 -26.09 -22.81
N HIS A 115 8.78 -25.98 -23.91
CA HIS A 115 9.30 -25.59 -25.22
C HIS A 115 8.45 -24.52 -25.92
N LEU A 116 7.42 -23.99 -25.25
CA LEU A 116 6.48 -23.06 -25.85
C LEU A 116 5.97 -22.07 -24.82
N ILE A 117 6.01 -20.79 -25.19
CA ILE A 117 5.39 -19.69 -24.47
C ILE A 117 4.31 -19.09 -25.35
N ILE A 118 3.08 -19.03 -24.84
CA ILE A 118 1.94 -18.39 -25.50
C ILE A 118 1.53 -17.18 -24.66
N ILE A 119 1.49 -16.00 -25.28
CA ILE A 119 1.02 -14.76 -24.64
C ILE A 119 -0.29 -14.33 -25.31
N ILE A 120 -1.36 -14.27 -24.53
CA ILE A 120 -2.69 -13.86 -24.97
C ILE A 120 -2.97 -12.46 -24.43
N ARG A 121 -3.04 -11.47 -25.31
CA ARG A 121 -3.31 -10.07 -24.98
C ARG A 121 -4.75 -9.69 -25.28
N GLN A 122 -5.46 -9.12 -24.31
CA GLN A 122 -6.76 -8.52 -24.53
C GLN A 122 -6.63 -7.27 -25.43
N LYS A 123 -7.43 -7.19 -26.48
CA LYS A 123 -7.52 -5.98 -27.30
C LYS A 123 -8.31 -4.90 -26.56
N PHE A 124 -7.75 -3.71 -26.44
CA PHE A 124 -8.44 -2.54 -25.91
C PHE A 124 -9.69 -2.24 -26.77
N LYS A 125 -10.87 -2.30 -26.16
CA LYS A 125 -12.12 -1.84 -26.78
C LYS A 125 -12.46 -0.46 -26.19
N PRO A 126 -12.40 0.63 -26.97
CA PRO A 126 -12.82 1.94 -26.48
C PRO A 126 -14.32 1.92 -26.11
N PRO A 127 -14.74 2.71 -25.10
CA PRO A 127 -16.16 2.86 -24.80
C PRO A 127 -16.89 3.50 -25.99
N GLN A 128 -18.06 2.95 -26.34
CA GLN A 128 -18.98 3.49 -27.35
C GLN A 128 -19.86 4.59 -26.75
#